data_AF-X1NSA6-F1
#
_entry.id   AF-X1NSA6-F1
#
_cell.length_a   1.000
_cell.length_b   1.000
_cell.length_c   1.000
_cell.angle_alpha   90.00
_cell.angle_beta   90.00
_cell.angle_gamma   90.00
#
_symmetry.space_group_name_H-M   'P 1'
#
loop_
_entity.id
_entity.type
_entity.pdbx_description
1 polymer ?
#
loop_
_entity_poly.entity_id
_entity_poly.type
_entity_poly.pdbx_seq_one_letter_code
_entity_poly.pdbx_strand_id
1 'polypeptide(L)'
;STSALGKHGHAKAKVDAIGIFDSQKRSIVCPTSAKVEVPIIERGGAQVLAVIANNAQLMDLTTYEIFDLPIPRTLRGEVREGVGVEYIQALGRRKIEWVKG
;
A
#
# COMPACT_ATOMS: atom_id res chain seq x y z
N SER A 1 -15.76 -2.44 14.43
CA SER A 1 -16.57 -2.72 15.64
C SER A 1 -17.54 -3.87 15.37
N THR A 2 -17.88 -4.68 16.35
CA THR A 2 -18.85 -5.79 16.22
C THR A 2 -20.11 -5.49 17.03
N SER A 3 -21.29 -5.83 16.50
CA SER A 3 -22.58 -5.64 17.18
C SER A 3 -23.39 -6.94 17.19
N ALA A 4 -23.92 -7.33 18.35
CA ALA A 4 -24.85 -8.44 18.49
C ALA A 4 -26.30 -7.93 18.43
N LEU A 5 -27.10 -8.42 17.48
CA LEU A 5 -28.53 -8.13 17.38
C LEU A 5 -29.31 -9.34 17.90
N GLY A 6 -29.64 -9.37 19.20
CA GLY A 6 -30.66 -10.26 19.80
C GLY A 6 -30.37 -11.77 19.83
N LYS A 7 -31.19 -12.50 20.61
CA LYS A 7 -31.02 -13.92 21.04
C LYS A 7 -30.88 -14.98 19.92
N HIS A 8 -31.15 -14.64 18.66
CA HIS A 8 -31.01 -15.55 17.50
C HIS A 8 -30.32 -14.88 16.29
N GLY A 9 -29.75 -13.68 16.42
CA GLY A 9 -29.21 -12.93 15.28
C GLY A 9 -27.71 -13.13 15.06
N HIS A 10 -27.32 -13.30 13.79
CA HIS A 10 -25.91 -13.36 13.38
C HIS A 10 -25.18 -12.07 13.76
N ALA A 11 -24.00 -12.20 14.37
CA ALA A 11 -23.14 -11.06 14.69
C ALA A 11 -22.73 -10.33 13.40
N LYS A 12 -22.71 -9.00 13.47
CA LYS A 12 -22.25 -8.13 12.37
C LYS A 12 -20.95 -7.44 12.76
N ALA A 13 -20.05 -7.31 11.80
CA ALA A 13 -18.85 -6.51 11.90
C ALA A 13 -18.97 -5.28 11.00
N LYS A 14 -18.63 -4.12 11.54
CA LYS A 14 -18.29 -2.90 10.81
C LYS A 14 -16.77 -2.80 10.72
N VAL A 15 -16.25 -2.71 9.50
CA VAL A 15 -14.82 -2.53 9.21
C VAL A 15 -14.65 -1.19 8.50
N ASP A 16 -13.85 -0.31 9.09
CA ASP A 16 -13.42 0.95 8.48
C ASP A 16 -11.95 0.79 8.05
N ALA A 17 -11.62 1.13 6.80
CA ALA A 17 -10.27 1.02 6.25
C ALA A 17 -9.93 2.25 5.40
N ILE A 18 -8.63 2.52 5.24
CA ILE A 18 -8.10 3.55 4.33
C ILE A 18 -7.40 2.83 3.18
N GLY A 19 -7.68 3.26 1.94
CA GLY A 19 -7.01 2.71 0.77
C GLY A 19 -5.52 3.04 0.75
N ILE A 20 -4.68 2.03 0.57
CA ILE A 20 -3.22 2.16 0.60
C ILE A 20 -2.65 3.01 -0.56
N PHE A 21 -3.37 3.09 -1.68
CA PHE A 21 -2.95 3.82 -2.89
C PHE A 21 -3.71 5.13 -3.13
N ASP A 22 -4.95 5.26 -2.65
CA ASP A 22 -5.80 6.43 -2.90
C ASP A 22 -6.14 7.24 -1.65
N SER A 23 -5.74 6.76 -0.47
CA SER A 23 -6.03 7.36 0.84
C SER A 23 -7.52 7.56 1.13
N GLN A 24 -8.42 6.92 0.38
CA GLN A 24 -9.87 7.07 0.58
C GLN A 24 -10.35 6.13 1.68
N LYS A 25 -11.17 6.67 2.59
CA LYS A 25 -11.85 5.88 3.62
C LYS A 25 -12.99 5.06 3.02
N ARG A 26 -13.03 3.78 3.36
CA ARG A 26 -14.09 2.83 2.98
C ARG A 26 -14.62 2.15 4.24
N SER A 27 -15.92 1.91 4.27
CA SER A 27 -16.61 1.26 5.39
C SER A 27 -17.49 0.15 4.86
N ILE A 28 -17.40 -1.03 5.47
CA ILE A 28 -18.27 -2.16 5.18
C ILE A 28 -18.94 -2.64 6.46
N VAL A 29 -20.19 -3.09 6.36
CA VAL A 29 -20.90 -3.79 7.44
C VAL A 29 -21.38 -5.12 6.90
N CYS A 30 -20.88 -6.23 7.45
CA CYS A 30 -21.23 -7.57 6.99
C CYS A 30 -21.41 -8.53 8.17
N PRO A 31 -22.12 -9.66 8.00
CA PRO A 31 -22.08 -10.75 8.98
C PRO A 31 -20.64 -11.17 9.25
N THR A 32 -20.33 -11.55 10.49
CA THR A 32 -18.98 -12.02 10.86
C THR A 32 -18.61 -13.34 10.17
N SER A 33 -19.58 -14.09 9.66
CA SER A 33 -19.38 -15.30 8.87
C SER A 33 -19.12 -15.04 7.38
N ALA A 34 -19.25 -13.79 6.92
CA ALA A 34 -18.99 -13.44 5.52
C ALA A 34 -17.49 -13.56 5.21
N LYS A 35 -17.16 -14.13 4.05
CA LYS A 35 -15.80 -14.10 3.52
C LYS A 35 -15.53 -12.74 2.89
N VAL A 36 -14.32 -12.24 3.08
CA VAL A 36 -13.82 -11.01 2.46
C VAL A 36 -12.56 -11.32 1.67
N GLU A 37 -12.38 -10.63 0.55
CA GLU A 37 -11.15 -10.71 -0.22
C GLU A 37 -10.03 -9.94 0.48
N VAL A 38 -8.85 -10.55 0.56
CA VAL A 38 -7.67 -9.96 1.20
C VAL A 38 -6.58 -9.84 0.14
N PRO A 39 -6.13 -8.62 -0.21
CA PRO A 39 -5.06 -8.46 -1.18
C PRO A 39 -3.72 -8.92 -0.59
N ILE A 40 -2.92 -9.60 -1.39
CA ILE A 40 -1.54 -9.92 -1.05
C ILE A 40 -0.69 -8.68 -1.30
N ILE A 41 0.07 -8.27 -0.29
CA ILE A 41 0.99 -7.14 -0.37
C ILE A 41 2.40 -7.70 -0.44
N GLU A 42 3.06 -7.48 -1.58
CA GLU A 42 4.46 -7.82 -1.79
C GLU A 42 5.32 -6.60 -1.43
N ARG A 43 6.49 -6.84 -0.83
CA ARG A 43 7.47 -5.80 -0.50
C ARG A 43 8.74 -6.05 -1.29
N GLY A 44 9.23 -5.03 -1.96
CA GLY A 44 10.45 -5.06 -2.76
C GLY A 44 11.42 -3.98 -2.34
N GLY A 45 12.72 -4.25 -2.47
CA GLY A 45 13.77 -3.26 -2.33
C GLY A 45 14.18 -2.74 -3.71
N ALA A 46 14.33 -1.43 -3.85
CA ALA A 46 14.80 -0.82 -5.09
C ALA A 46 15.86 0.25 -4.83
N GLN A 47 16.66 0.56 -5.84
CA GLN A 47 17.58 1.71 -5.83
C GLN A 47 17.03 2.82 -6.73
N VAL A 48 17.12 4.07 -6.25
CA VAL A 48 16.74 5.25 -7.04
C VAL A 48 17.83 5.54 -8.06
N LEU A 49 17.48 5.50 -9.35
CA LEU A 49 18.38 5.83 -10.45
C LEU A 49 18.36 7.32 -10.76
N ALA A 50 17.16 7.89 -10.87
CA ALA A 50 16.95 9.29 -11.23
C ALA A 50 15.70 9.84 -10.55
N VAL A 51 15.67 11.14 -10.27
CA VAL A 51 14.45 11.85 -9.83
C VAL A 51 14.05 12.87 -10.89
N ILE A 52 12.86 12.68 -11.48
CA ILE A 52 12.34 13.52 -12.55
C ILE A 52 11.04 14.17 -12.08
N ALA A 53 11.11 15.47 -11.79
CA ALA A 53 10.02 16.26 -11.23
C ALA A 53 9.43 15.67 -9.93
N ASN A 54 8.33 14.93 -10.02
CA ASN A 54 7.65 14.31 -8.88
C ASN A 54 7.72 12.78 -8.89
N ASN A 55 8.47 12.19 -9.84
CA ASN A 55 8.62 10.75 -9.98
C ASN A 55 10.07 10.33 -9.72
N ALA A 56 10.26 9.11 -9.23
CA ALA A 56 11.54 8.44 -9.13
C ALA A 56 11.58 7.28 -10.12
N GLN A 57 12.67 7.20 -10.89
CA GLN A 57 13.01 6.01 -11.64
C GLN A 57 13.74 5.06 -10.69
N LEU A 58 13.24 3.84 -10.56
CA LEU A 58 13.68 2.85 -9.60
C LEU A 58 14.14 1.59 -10.33
N MET A 59 15.16 0.93 -9.77
CA MET A 59 15.58 -0.41 -10.19
C MET A 59 15.36 -1.40 -9.05
N ASP A 60 14.56 -2.43 -9.29
CA ASP A 60 14.38 -3.51 -8.30
C ASP A 60 15.70 -4.25 -8.06
N LEU A 61 16.02 -4.54 -6.80
CA LEU A 61 17.28 -5.19 -6.42
C LEU A 61 17.30 -6.70 -6.69
N THR A 62 16.15 -7.31 -6.93
CA THR A 62 16.00 -8.75 -7.17
C THR A 62 15.84 -9.04 -8.66
N THR A 63 14.95 -8.32 -9.34
CA THR A 63 14.60 -8.56 -10.75
C THR A 63 15.38 -7.67 -11.71
N TYR A 64 16.04 -6.61 -11.21
CA TYR A 64 16.68 -5.56 -12.02
C TYR A 64 15.71 -4.84 -12.98
N GLU A 65 14.40 -4.99 -12.78
CA GLU A 65 13.38 -4.27 -13.54
C GLU A 65 13.45 -2.78 -13.21
N ILE A 66 13.41 -1.94 -14.25
CA ILE A 66 13.34 -0.49 -14.11
C ILE A 66 11.89 -0.03 -14.26
N PHE A 67 11.42 0.79 -13.32
CA PHE A 67 10.06 1.32 -13.32
C PHE A 67 10.00 2.70 -12.66
N ASP A 68 9.00 3.50 -13.04
CA ASP A 68 8.78 4.84 -12.51
C ASP A 68 7.65 4.84 -11.48
N LEU A 69 7.88 5.45 -10.32
CA LEU A 69 6.83 5.68 -9.32
C LEU A 69 6.75 7.15 -8.90
N PRO A 70 5.54 7.65 -8.62
CA PRO A 70 5.38 8.96 -7.99
C PRO A 70 5.94 8.95 -6.57
N ILE A 71 6.68 10.01 -6.22
CA ILE A 71 7.25 10.19 -4.88
C ILE A 71 6.12 10.64 -3.94
N PRO A 72 5.80 9.87 -2.88
CA PRO A 72 4.82 10.28 -1.88
C PRO A 72 5.19 11.62 -1.26
N ARG A 73 4.20 12.47 -1.00
CA ARG A 73 4.44 13.80 -0.41
C ARG A 73 5.23 13.75 0.89
N THR A 74 5.04 12.70 1.68
CA THR A 74 5.70 12.45 2.96
C THR A 74 7.18 12.11 2.83
N LEU A 75 7.64 11.66 1.66
CA LEU A 75 9.04 11.24 1.41
C LEU A 75 9.78 12.21 0.47
N ARG A 76 9.15 13.35 0.13
CA ARG A 76 9.77 14.36 -0.72
C ARG A 76 10.99 14.96 -0.02
N GLY A 77 12.13 14.97 -0.71
CA GLY A 77 13.40 15.47 -0.19
C GLY A 77 14.29 14.40 0.45
N GLU A 78 13.71 13.25 0.83
CA GLU A 78 14.44 12.05 1.28
C GLU A 78 14.79 11.14 0.11
N VAL A 79 13.87 10.95 -0.84
CA VAL A 79 14.11 10.19 -2.07
C VAL A 79 15.07 10.98 -2.96
N ARG A 80 16.28 10.45 -3.14
CA ARG A 80 17.38 11.01 -3.95
C ARG A 80 18.06 9.91 -4.75
N GLU A 81 18.74 10.29 -5.82
CA GLU A 81 19.54 9.37 -6.63
C GLU A 81 20.57 8.62 -5.77
N GLY A 82 20.73 7.33 -6.06
CA GLY A 82 21.63 6.43 -5.33
C GLY A 82 21.08 5.88 -4.01
N VAL A 83 20.00 6.42 -3.47
CA VAL A 83 19.40 5.94 -2.22
C VAL A 83 18.57 4.68 -2.45
N GLY A 84 18.61 3.75 -1.48
CA GLY A 84 17.75 2.57 -1.46
C GLY A 84 16.36 2.90 -0.91
N VAL A 85 15.31 2.29 -1.47
CA VAL A 85 13.93 2.43 -1.01
C VAL A 85 13.27 1.05 -0.85
N GLU A 86 12.25 0.99 -0.01
CA GLU A 86 11.27 -0.11 0.00
C GLU A 86 10.00 0.36 -0.70
N TYR A 87 9.47 -0.47 -1.59
CA TYR A 87 8.18 -0.26 -2.21
C TYR A 87 7.25 -1.44 -1.91
N ILE A 88 5.95 -1.15 -1.91
CA ILE A 88 4.90 -2.16 -1.83
C ILE A 88 4.25 -2.35 -3.20
N GLN A 89 3.83 -3.58 -3.49
CA GLN A 89 3.05 -3.94 -4.66
C GLN A 89 1.80 -4.72 -4.25
N ALA A 90 0.65 -4.32 -4.79
CA ALA A 90 -0.59 -5.07 -4.66
C ALA A 90 -1.52 -4.76 -5.83
N LEU A 91 -2.19 -5.78 -6.38
CA LEU A 91 -3.19 -5.65 -7.45
C LEU A 91 -2.68 -4.84 -8.67
N GLY A 92 -1.42 -5.08 -9.07
CA GLY A 92 -0.80 -4.38 -10.20
C GLY A 92 -0.42 -2.92 -9.95
N ARG A 93 -0.53 -2.44 -8.71
CA ARG A 93 -0.13 -1.09 -8.30
C ARG A 93 1.08 -1.13 -7.38
N ARG A 94 1.98 -0.16 -7.53
CA ARG A 94 3.18 -0.01 -6.72
C ARG A 94 3.19 1.35 -6.01
N LYS A 95 3.83 1.44 -4.85
CA LYS A 95 4.02 2.68 -4.09
C LYS A 95 5.33 2.62 -3.30
N ILE A 96 6.11 3.69 -3.30
CA ILE A 96 7.27 3.85 -2.41
C ILE A 96 6.74 3.99 -0.99
N GLU A 97 7.19 3.14 -0.08
CA GLU A 97 6.71 3.13 1.30
C GLU A 97 7.75 3.72 2.27
N TRP A 98 9.04 3.46 2.04
CA TRP A 98 10.09 3.87 2.96
C TRP A 98 11.43 4.11 2.25
N VAL A 99 12.25 5.01 2.79
CA VAL A 99 13.63 5.26 2.34
C VAL A 99 14.60 4.52 3.26
N LYS A 100 15.43 3.63 2.73
CA LYS A 100 16.46 2.92 3.52
C LYS A 100 17.52 3.94 3.94
N GLY A 101 17.72 4.06 5.25
CA GLY A 101 18.76 4.92 5.85
C GLY A 101 20.16 4.38 5.64
#